data_AF-A0A7V6XNH1-F1
#
_entry.id   AF-A0A7V6XNH1-F1
#
_cell.length_a   1.000
_cell.length_b   1.000
_cell.length_c   1.000
_cell.angle_alpha   90.00
_cell.angle_beta   90.00
_cell.angle_gamma   90.00
#
_symmetry.space_group_name_H-M   'P 1'
#
loop_
_entity.id
_entity.type
_entity.pdbx_description
1 polymer ?
#
loop_
_entity_poly.entity_id
_entity_poly.type
_entity_poly.pdbx_seq_one_letter_code
_entity_poly.pdbx_strand_id
1 'polypeptide(L)'
;DKFAPSNTGIREQFIGRTDKKVKTFVLYGDITGEFHPDGRPVRRDWAKRYNGKAFIVYGHTPVPEARFINNTVNIDTGAVFGGKLTALSYPEMTTISVPSSMPYIAEKFTIYDI
;
A
#
# COMPACT_ATOMS: atom_id res chain seq x y z
N ASP A 1 13.67 -16.20 -2.57
CA ASP A 1 12.58 -15.77 -1.67
C ASP A 1 11.58 -14.91 -2.42
N LYS A 2 10.30 -15.30 -2.43
CA LYS A 2 9.26 -14.78 -3.36
C LYS A 2 8.28 -13.78 -2.73
N PHE A 3 8.48 -13.38 -1.48
CA PHE A 3 7.49 -12.61 -0.70
C PHE A 3 8.19 -11.53 0.14
N ALA A 4 7.67 -10.30 0.13
CA ALA A 4 8.21 -9.20 0.92
C ALA A 4 7.07 -8.31 1.50
N PRO A 5 6.90 -8.25 2.83
CA PRO A 5 6.00 -7.30 3.47
C PRO A 5 6.66 -5.92 3.61
N SER A 6 5.92 -4.85 3.34
CA SER A 6 6.36 -3.47 3.57
C SER A 6 5.19 -2.55 3.92
N ASN A 7 5.38 -1.60 4.83
CA ASN A 7 4.32 -0.66 5.21
C ASN A 7 3.77 0.13 4.01
N THR A 8 4.63 0.74 3.18
CA THR A 8 4.23 1.53 2.00
C THR A 8 4.42 0.79 0.67
N GLY A 9 4.97 -0.43 0.73
CA GLY A 9 5.49 -1.14 -0.44
C GLY A 9 6.99 -0.95 -0.60
N ILE A 10 7.56 -1.58 -1.63
CA ILE A 10 8.98 -1.46 -1.95
C ILE A 10 9.20 -1.77 -3.45
N ARG A 11 10.03 -0.99 -4.13
CA ARG A 11 10.45 -1.29 -5.51
C ARG A 11 11.43 -2.47 -5.51
N GLU A 12 11.45 -3.27 -6.58
CA GLU A 12 12.30 -4.47 -6.66
C GLU A 12 13.79 -4.15 -6.43
N GLN A 13 14.29 -3.07 -7.07
CA GLN A 13 15.67 -2.59 -6.92
C GLN A 13 16.05 -2.15 -5.49
N PHE A 14 15.09 -2.09 -4.55
CA PHE A 14 15.26 -1.73 -3.15
C PHE A 14 15.19 -2.94 -2.21
N ILE A 15 14.77 -4.11 -2.70
CA ILE A 15 14.70 -5.33 -1.88
C ILE A 15 16.12 -5.71 -1.40
N GLY A 16 16.27 -5.99 -0.11
CA GLY A 16 17.54 -6.34 0.52
C GLY A 16 18.48 -5.15 0.83
N ARG A 17 18.09 -3.91 0.51
CA ARG A 17 18.87 -2.71 0.80
C ARG A 17 18.39 -1.99 2.06
N THR A 18 19.27 -1.22 2.70
CA THR A 18 19.00 -0.49 3.97
C THR A 18 19.36 1.00 3.93
N ASP A 19 19.69 1.52 2.75
CA ASP A 19 20.12 2.91 2.57
C ASP A 19 18.99 3.94 2.78
N LYS A 20 19.35 5.23 2.90
CA LYS A 20 18.40 6.31 3.20
C LYS A 20 17.24 6.37 2.19
N LYS A 21 17.48 6.08 0.89
CA LYS A 21 16.41 6.12 -0.12
C LYS A 21 15.36 5.03 0.13
N VAL A 22 15.81 3.84 0.54
CA VAL A 22 14.91 2.73 0.92
C VAL A 22 14.08 3.12 2.13
N LYS A 23 14.71 3.69 3.17
CA LYS A 23 13.99 4.16 4.37
C LYS A 23 12.94 5.21 4.03
N THR A 24 13.28 6.20 3.22
CA THR A 24 12.33 7.22 2.75
C THR A 24 11.16 6.58 2.01
N PHE A 25 11.41 5.61 1.12
CA PHE A 25 10.35 4.93 0.39
C PHE A 25 9.44 4.11 1.33
N VAL A 26 10.01 3.33 2.24
CA VAL A 26 9.25 2.48 3.19
C VAL A 26 8.41 3.31 4.19
N LEU A 27 8.82 4.56 4.46
CA LEU A 27 8.08 5.47 5.35
C LEU A 27 7.03 6.32 4.64
N TYR A 28 7.32 6.81 3.43
CA TYR A 28 6.50 7.84 2.77
C TYR A 28 5.91 7.40 1.43
N GLY A 29 6.35 6.26 0.88
CA GLY A 29 5.97 5.77 -0.44
C GLY A 29 6.72 6.49 -1.58
N ASP A 30 6.14 6.42 -2.77
CA ASP A 30 6.68 7.02 -4.00
C ASP A 30 6.24 8.48 -4.15
N ILE A 31 6.80 9.35 -3.31
CA ILE A 31 6.47 10.78 -3.31
C ILE A 31 6.99 11.51 -4.56
N THR A 32 6.22 12.47 -5.09
CA THR A 32 6.63 13.28 -6.24
C THR A 32 7.59 14.41 -5.89
N GLY A 33 7.56 14.86 -4.63
CA GLY A 33 8.18 16.11 -4.18
C GLY A 33 7.17 17.25 -4.05
N GLU A 34 5.95 17.07 -4.58
CA GLU A 34 4.85 18.03 -4.44
C GLU A 34 3.96 17.69 -3.23
N PHE A 35 3.17 18.66 -2.78
CA PHE A 35 2.28 18.53 -1.64
C PHE A 35 0.87 19.02 -1.99
N HIS A 36 -0.15 18.34 -1.47
CA HIS A 36 -1.52 18.82 -1.47
C HIS A 36 -1.67 20.06 -0.57
N PRO A 37 -2.74 20.87 -0.73
CA PRO A 37 -2.98 22.05 0.12
C PRO A 37 -3.04 21.77 1.63
N ASP A 38 -3.33 20.53 2.02
CA ASP A 38 -3.37 20.07 3.41
C ASP A 38 -2.00 19.58 3.94
N GLY A 39 -0.93 19.73 3.17
CA GLY A 39 0.44 19.37 3.54
C GLY A 39 0.78 17.89 3.35
N ARG A 40 -0.12 17.06 2.81
CA ARG A 40 0.21 15.66 2.48
C ARG A 40 1.03 15.59 1.20
N PRO A 41 2.08 14.74 1.12
CA PRO A 41 2.84 14.58 -0.10
C PRO A 41 2.01 13.91 -1.20
N VAL A 42 2.11 14.44 -2.43
CA VAL A 42 1.56 13.82 -3.64
C VAL A 42 2.37 12.55 -3.92
N ARG A 43 1.66 11.44 -4.16
CA ARG A 43 2.26 10.11 -4.37
C ARG A 43 1.97 9.60 -5.78
N ARG A 44 2.94 8.88 -6.34
CA ARG A 44 2.77 8.10 -7.57
C ARG A 44 2.20 6.72 -7.23
N ASP A 45 1.49 6.15 -8.19
CA ASP A 45 1.08 4.74 -8.16
C ASP A 45 2.24 3.85 -8.62
N TRP A 46 3.19 3.60 -7.71
CA TRP A 46 4.36 2.77 -7.99
C TRP A 46 3.99 1.33 -8.35
N ALA A 47 2.86 0.84 -7.83
CA ALA A 47 2.37 -0.52 -8.07
C ALA A 47 2.07 -0.75 -9.56
N LYS A 48 1.49 0.23 -10.26
CA LYS A 48 1.29 0.18 -11.73
C LYS A 48 2.60 0.01 -12.52
N ARG A 49 3.74 0.41 -11.95
CA ARG A 49 5.07 0.33 -12.58
C ARG A 49 5.93 -0.82 -12.05
N TYR A 50 5.42 -1.62 -11.12
CA TYR A 50 6.16 -2.71 -10.53
C TYR A 50 6.15 -3.95 -11.45
N ASN A 51 7.32 -4.34 -11.94
CA ASN A 51 7.51 -5.51 -12.82
C ASN A 51 8.36 -6.62 -12.15
N GLY A 52 8.53 -6.54 -10.82
CA GLY A 52 9.42 -7.43 -10.10
C GLY A 52 8.84 -8.82 -9.85
N LYS A 53 9.74 -9.78 -9.60
CA LYS A 53 9.35 -11.18 -9.38
C LYS A 53 8.79 -11.46 -7.99
N ALA A 54 9.21 -10.69 -6.99
CA ALA A 54 8.72 -10.84 -5.63
C ALA A 54 7.28 -10.33 -5.52
N PHE A 55 6.43 -11.05 -4.80
CA PHE A 55 5.11 -10.59 -4.46
C PHE A 55 5.18 -9.65 -3.24
N ILE A 56 4.66 -8.43 -3.39
CA ILE A 56 4.75 -7.37 -2.38
C ILE A 56 3.40 -7.16 -1.70
N VAL A 57 3.33 -7.42 -0.40
CA VAL A 57 2.15 -7.08 0.43
C VAL A 57 2.43 -5.77 1.14
N TYR A 58 1.51 -4.82 1.02
CA TYR A 58 1.69 -3.49 1.59
C TYR A 58 0.42 -2.80 2.06
N GLY A 59 0.58 -1.62 2.67
CA GLY A 59 -0.47 -0.76 3.18
C GLY A 59 -0.18 0.73 2.95
N HIS A 60 -0.44 1.55 3.96
CA HIS A 60 -0.14 2.99 4.07
C HIS A 60 -1.08 3.96 3.34
N THR A 61 -1.64 3.55 2.20
CA THR A 61 -2.65 4.34 1.48
C THR A 61 -3.99 3.61 1.57
N PRO A 62 -4.89 3.99 2.49
CA PRO A 62 -6.16 3.28 2.66
C PRO A 62 -6.94 3.21 1.34
N VAL A 63 -7.44 2.03 1.00
CA VAL A 63 -8.27 1.76 -0.19
C VAL A 63 -9.60 1.13 0.23
N PRO A 64 -10.71 1.32 -0.51
CA PRO A 64 -11.99 0.73 -0.14
C PRO A 64 -11.95 -0.81 -0.10
N GLU A 65 -11.21 -1.39 -1.04
CA GLU A 65 -11.05 -2.83 -1.22
C GLU A 65 -9.58 -3.17 -1.44
N ALA A 66 -9.16 -4.38 -1.04
CA ALA A 66 -7.79 -4.83 -1.25
C ALA A 66 -7.43 -4.74 -2.74
N ARG A 67 -6.35 -4.02 -3.04
CA ARG A 67 -6.01 -3.66 -4.42
C ARG A 67 -4.85 -4.50 -4.91
N PHE A 68 -5.14 -5.45 -5.78
CA PHE A 68 -4.15 -6.25 -6.49
C PHE A 68 -3.77 -5.56 -7.80
N ILE A 69 -2.48 -5.23 -7.97
CA ILE A 69 -1.92 -4.75 -9.23
C ILE A 69 -0.54 -5.35 -9.42
N ASN A 70 -0.30 -5.95 -10.60
CA ASN A 70 0.92 -6.69 -10.91
C ASN A 70 1.23 -7.71 -9.78
N ASN A 71 2.48 -7.86 -9.40
CA ASN A 71 2.91 -8.69 -8.26
C ASN A 71 2.83 -7.93 -6.92
N THR A 72 1.78 -7.14 -6.69
CA THR A 72 1.61 -6.37 -5.46
C THR A 72 0.16 -6.39 -4.98
N VAL A 73 -0.04 -6.29 -3.66
CA VAL A 73 -1.35 -6.09 -3.05
C VAL A 73 -1.30 -5.08 -1.92
N ASN A 74 -2.17 -4.07 -2.00
CA ASN A 74 -2.46 -3.17 -0.90
C ASN A 74 -3.60 -3.77 -0.05
N ILE A 75 -3.33 -4.09 1.20
CA ILE A 75 -4.30 -4.62 2.18
C ILE A 75 -4.71 -3.59 3.24
N ASP A 76 -4.23 -2.34 3.16
CA ASP A 76 -4.71 -1.26 4.00
C ASP A 76 -6.10 -0.84 3.53
N THR A 77 -7.12 -1.45 4.15
CA THR A 77 -8.53 -1.17 3.88
C THR A 77 -9.15 -0.22 4.92
N GLY A 78 -8.31 0.59 5.57
CA GLY A 78 -8.75 1.74 6.35
C GLY A 78 -9.55 1.41 7.59
N ALA A 79 -9.18 0.36 8.35
CA ALA A 79 -9.87 -0.05 9.58
C ALA A 79 -10.12 1.13 10.53
N VAL A 80 -9.13 1.97 10.79
CA VAL A 80 -9.27 3.13 11.69
C VAL A 80 -10.17 4.24 11.13
N PHE A 81 -10.44 4.22 9.83
CA PHE A 81 -11.28 5.19 9.11
C PHE A 81 -12.68 4.64 8.79
N GLY A 82 -13.10 3.59 9.51
CA GLY A 82 -14.42 2.97 9.35
C GLY A 82 -14.55 2.03 8.16
N GLY A 83 -13.42 1.60 7.56
CA GLY A 83 -13.39 0.57 6.53
C GLY A 83 -13.36 -0.84 7.15
N LYS A 84 -12.31 -1.60 6.88
CA LYS A 84 -12.13 -2.95 7.41
C LYS A 84 -10.66 -3.23 7.73
N LEU A 85 -10.41 -4.26 8.54
CA LEU A 85 -9.09 -4.82 8.74
C LEU A 85 -8.96 -6.04 7.82
N THR A 86 -8.05 -5.98 6.85
CA THR A 86 -7.86 -7.03 5.85
C THR A 86 -6.54 -7.76 6.06
N ALA A 87 -6.59 -9.09 5.94
CA ALA A 87 -5.43 -9.96 5.87
C ALA A 87 -5.39 -10.68 4.52
N LEU A 88 -4.19 -11.01 4.05
CA LEU A 88 -3.94 -11.87 2.89
C LEU A 88 -3.45 -13.23 3.38
N SER A 89 -4.10 -14.31 2.94
CA SER A 89 -3.57 -15.67 3.07
C SER A 89 -2.62 -15.96 1.92
N TYR A 90 -1.40 -16.38 2.26
CA TYR A 90 -0.38 -16.80 1.30
C TYR A 90 0.00 -18.26 1.60
N PRO A 91 0.11 -19.16 0.60
CA PRO A 91 0.14 -18.89 -0.85
C PRO A 91 -1.23 -18.88 -1.55
N GLU A 92 -2.34 -18.95 -0.84
CA GLU A 92 -3.69 -19.04 -1.43
C GLU A 92 -4.11 -17.76 -2.17
N MET A 93 -3.46 -16.63 -1.88
CA MET A 93 -3.70 -15.31 -2.47
C MET A 93 -5.14 -14.82 -2.28
N THR A 94 -5.79 -15.22 -1.19
CA THR A 94 -7.15 -14.82 -0.83
C THR A 94 -7.13 -13.80 0.30
N THR A 95 -8.10 -12.89 0.31
CA THR A 95 -8.24 -11.90 1.38
C THR A 95 -9.39 -12.24 2.30
N ILE A 96 -9.16 -12.12 3.60
CA ILE A 96 -10.20 -12.13 4.64
C ILE A 96 -10.25 -10.75 5.29
N SER A 97 -11.45 -10.28 5.64
CA SER A 97 -11.61 -8.97 6.27
C SER A 97 -12.63 -9.00 7.38
N VAL A 98 -12.42 -8.17 8.40
CA VAL A 98 -13.41 -7.88 9.44
C VAL A 98 -13.80 -6.40 9.38
N PRO A 99 -15.10 -6.06 9.42
CA PRO A 99 -15.54 -4.67 9.35
C PRO A 99 -15.07 -3.88 10.58
N SER A 100 -14.80 -2.60 10.38
CA SER A 100 -14.47 -1.69 11.48
C SER A 100 -15.71 -1.31 12.29
N SER A 101 -15.51 -1.01 13.57
CA SER A 101 -16.50 -0.37 14.45
C SER A 101 -16.41 1.16 14.46
N MET A 102 -15.45 1.75 13.73
CA MET A 102 -15.24 3.21 13.67
C MET A 102 -16.17 3.88 12.66
N PRO A 103 -16.49 5.18 12.83
CA PRO A 103 -17.20 5.95 11.82
C PRO A 103 -16.46 5.99 10.49
N TYR A 104 -17.20 5.93 9.38
CA TYR A 104 -16.63 6.00 8.04
C TYR A 104 -16.17 7.42 7.69
N ILE A 105 -14.92 7.56 7.24
CA ILE A 105 -14.31 8.85 6.84
C ILE A 105 -13.84 8.74 5.38
N ALA A 106 -14.71 9.11 4.45
CA ALA A 106 -14.52 8.91 3.01
C ALA A 106 -13.22 9.56 2.48
N GLU A 107 -12.85 10.72 3.00
CA GLU A 107 -11.71 11.53 2.54
C GLU A 107 -10.34 10.91 2.87
N LYS A 108 -10.33 9.85 3.68
CA LYS A 108 -9.12 9.09 4.03
C LYS A 108 -8.81 7.97 3.05
N PHE A 109 -9.76 7.61 2.19
CA PHE A 109 -9.59 6.55 1.21
C PHE A 109 -9.03 7.12 -0.11
N THR A 110 -8.07 6.40 -0.67
CA THR A 110 -7.47 6.69 -1.97
C THR A 110 -8.27 5.94 -3.04
N ILE A 111 -8.78 6.67 -4.02
CA ILE A 111 -9.38 6.12 -5.22
C ILE A 111 -8.34 6.22 -6.34
N TYR A 112 -7.97 5.07 -6.88
CA TYR A 112 -7.06 5.01 -8.01
C TYR A 112 -7.86 4.93 -9.30
N ASP A 113 -7.44 5.65 -10.33
CA ASP A 113 -8.01 5.48 -11.67
C ASP A 113 -7.80 4.03 -12.13
N ILE A 114 -8.84 3.47 -12.75
CA ILE A 114 -8.86 2.12 -13.32
C ILE A 114 -7.85 2.05 -14.47
#